data_AF-A0A2D9DER8-F1
#
_entry.id   AF-A0A2D9DER8-F1
#
_cell.length_a   1.000
_cell.length_b   1.000
_cell.length_c   1.000
_cell.angle_alpha   90.00
_cell.angle_beta   90.00
_cell.angle_gamma   90.00
#
_symmetry.space_group_name_H-M   'P 1'
#
loop_
_entity.id
_entity.type
_entity.pdbx_description
1 polymer ?
#
loop_
_entity_poly.entity_id
_entity_poly.type
_entity_poly.pdbx_seq_one_letter_code
_entity_poly.pdbx_strand_id
1 'polypeptide(L)'
;MNNLFDKADDYVLELFKEKLPNTFLYHNYKHTERVVKSTEELIEHSEINVKQEEALKLAAWFHDTGYTKGHENHEASSVKIAESFLEENNATQELIDLVSKYIMATKFSHTPQDIGEMIIKDADSSHFAKEYYEETSELLRQELQLHNRKNYSSSEWIMENIKMLTEKHKFYTDYALKNWNQAKEENLLELVEKQNKREKKLNKEEHKARLKAKYKNDNPERSIQTLFRVTLRNHIKLSDIADTKANILLSVNAIIISLAISNLIPKLDAVSNRHLLIPTLVLVLFSVASMILSIMSTRPNVTSGEFTKEQVKNRDVNLLFFGNFHKMPFDLFKWGINEMIKDKDYVYESLMLDLHLLGKVLHRKYLLLRLTYTVFMLGIIISVIAFVIAFYLM
;
A
#
# COMPACT_ATOMS: atom_id res chain seq x y z
N MET A 1 21.70 -26.20 54.86
CA MET A 1 20.95 -25.13 55.55
C MET A 1 20.86 -24.01 54.54
N ASN A 2 19.68 -23.79 53.95
CA ASN A 2 19.51 -22.74 52.94
C ASN A 2 19.77 -21.39 53.61
N ASN A 3 20.69 -20.62 53.03
CA ASN A 3 20.97 -19.27 53.45
C ASN A 3 19.70 -18.42 53.23
N LEU A 4 19.55 -17.29 53.94
CA LEU A 4 18.38 -16.42 53.83
C LEU A 4 18.14 -15.96 52.38
N PHE A 5 19.20 -15.82 51.59
CA PHE A 5 19.12 -15.51 50.15
C PHE A 5 18.53 -16.64 49.32
N ASP A 6 18.90 -17.90 49.56
CA ASP A 6 18.35 -19.05 48.81
C ASP A 6 16.83 -19.14 49.05
N LYS A 7 16.41 -18.87 50.30
CA LYS A 7 14.98 -18.80 50.64
C LYS A 7 14.27 -17.63 49.96
N ALA A 8 14.93 -16.48 49.84
CA ALA A 8 14.38 -15.31 49.19
C ALA A 8 14.20 -15.55 47.68
N ASP A 9 15.19 -16.16 47.04
CA ASP A 9 15.11 -16.60 45.65
C ASP A 9 13.92 -17.54 45.40
N ASP A 10 13.87 -18.66 46.15
CA ASP A 10 12.78 -19.64 46.05
C ASP A 10 11.41 -18.99 46.24
N TYR A 11 11.28 -18.12 47.26
CA TYR A 11 10.05 -17.40 47.57
C TYR A 11 9.63 -16.46 46.43
N VAL A 12 10.55 -15.66 45.89
CA VAL A 12 10.24 -14.71 44.81
C VAL A 12 9.88 -15.44 43.52
N LEU A 13 10.58 -16.55 43.22
CA LEU A 13 10.27 -17.40 42.09
C LEU A 13 8.85 -17.97 42.16
N GLU A 14 8.47 -18.51 43.32
CA GLU A 14 7.12 -19.05 43.56
C GLU A 14 6.07 -17.94 43.51
N LEU A 15 6.33 -16.81 44.18
CA LEU A 15 5.44 -15.66 44.21
C LEU A 15 5.12 -15.15 42.79
N PHE A 16 6.14 -14.98 41.94
CA PHE A 16 5.91 -14.52 40.57
C PHE A 16 5.24 -15.58 39.71
N LYS A 17 5.56 -16.87 39.86
CA LYS A 17 4.87 -17.95 39.14
C LYS A 17 3.37 -18.00 39.47
N GLU A 18 3.00 -17.77 40.72
CA GLU A 18 1.62 -17.90 41.16
C GLU A 18 0.79 -16.61 41.02
N LYS A 19 1.41 -15.45 41.26
CA LYS A 19 0.67 -14.19 41.48
C LYS A 19 0.97 -13.11 40.45
N LEU A 20 2.07 -13.18 39.70
CA LEU A 20 2.38 -12.16 38.70
C LEU A 20 1.64 -12.46 37.38
N PRO A 21 0.82 -11.52 36.88
CA PRO A 21 0.20 -11.68 35.57
C PRO A 21 1.24 -11.84 34.45
N ASN A 22 0.99 -12.74 33.49
CA ASN A 22 1.84 -12.95 32.31
C ASN A 22 1.94 -11.73 31.37
N THR A 23 1.26 -10.62 31.70
CA THR A 23 1.36 -9.34 31.00
C THR A 23 2.57 -8.50 31.44
N PHE A 24 3.21 -8.85 32.56
CA PHE A 24 4.47 -8.24 33.02
C PHE A 24 5.67 -8.87 32.30
N LEU A 25 5.98 -8.33 31.12
CA LEU A 25 7.03 -8.84 30.24
C LEU A 25 8.43 -8.40 30.65
N TYR A 26 8.56 -7.27 31.34
CA TYR A 26 9.82 -6.72 31.82
C TYR A 26 10.00 -6.99 33.31
N HIS A 27 9.05 -6.57 34.17
CA HIS A 27 9.17 -6.70 35.63
C HIS A 27 8.79 -8.12 36.08
N ASN A 28 9.68 -9.07 35.83
CA ASN A 28 9.51 -10.49 36.18
C ASN A 28 10.78 -11.05 36.83
N TYR A 29 10.74 -12.34 37.19
CA TYR A 29 11.85 -13.03 37.86
C TYR A 29 13.21 -12.86 37.15
N LYS A 30 13.26 -12.86 35.81
CA LYS A 30 14.52 -12.67 35.08
C LYS A 30 15.08 -11.26 35.25
N HIS A 31 14.22 -10.24 35.36
CA HIS A 31 14.67 -8.90 35.71
C HIS A 31 15.26 -8.88 37.10
N THR A 32 14.55 -9.44 38.08
CA THR A 32 15.03 -9.55 39.46
C THR A 32 16.40 -10.22 39.56
N GLU A 33 16.60 -11.36 38.88
CA GLU A 33 17.88 -12.06 38.83
C GLU A 33 19.02 -11.17 38.27
N ARG A 34 18.75 -10.39 37.22
CA ARG A 34 19.72 -9.43 36.67
C ARG A 34 20.07 -8.32 37.66
N VAL A 35 19.07 -7.80 38.39
CA VAL A 35 19.28 -6.76 39.41
C VAL A 35 20.10 -7.31 40.57
N VAL A 36 19.81 -8.53 41.04
CA VAL A 36 20.59 -9.22 42.08
C VAL A 36 22.04 -9.36 41.64
N LYS A 37 22.29 -9.90 40.44
CA LYS A 37 23.65 -10.04 39.91
C LYS A 37 24.39 -8.71 39.79
N SER A 38 23.71 -7.66 39.35
CA SER A 38 24.30 -6.32 39.21
C SER A 38 24.53 -5.66 40.58
N THR A 39 23.69 -5.98 41.56
CA THR A 39 23.87 -5.55 42.95
C THR A 39 25.12 -6.21 43.54
N GLU A 40 25.32 -7.51 43.32
CA GLU A 40 26.53 -8.23 43.74
C GLU A 40 27.81 -7.65 43.11
N GLU A 41 27.79 -7.40 41.79
CA GLU A 41 28.90 -6.75 41.07
C GLU A 41 29.26 -5.40 41.70
N LEU A 42 28.27 -4.58 42.05
CA LEU A 42 28.51 -3.26 42.67
C LEU A 42 29.01 -3.37 44.12
N ILE A 43 28.50 -4.33 44.89
CA ILE A 43 28.95 -4.59 46.26
C ILE A 43 30.41 -4.99 46.30
N GLU A 44 30.86 -5.88 45.41
CA GLU A 44 32.26 -6.34 45.32
C GLU A 44 33.24 -5.18 45.06
N HIS A 45 32.75 -4.08 44.49
CA HIS A 45 33.51 -2.89 44.16
C HIS A 45 33.20 -1.68 45.07
N SER A 46 32.49 -1.89 46.18
CA SER A 46 32.10 -0.84 47.13
C SER A 46 32.57 -1.15 48.55
N GLU A 47 32.92 -0.10 49.30
CA GLU A 47 33.25 -0.24 50.73
C GLU A 47 31.97 -0.14 51.57
N ILE A 48 31.28 -1.26 51.76
CA ILE A 48 30.08 -1.36 52.60
C ILE A 48 30.24 -2.40 53.70
N ASN A 49 29.47 -2.27 54.78
CA ASN A 49 29.51 -3.26 55.86
C ASN A 49 28.65 -4.50 55.53
N VAL A 50 28.91 -5.61 56.24
CA VAL A 50 28.26 -6.90 56.01
C VAL A 50 26.72 -6.82 56.14
N LYS A 51 26.19 -5.99 57.04
CA LYS A 51 24.74 -5.82 57.21
C LYS A 51 24.12 -5.10 56.01
N GLN A 52 24.81 -4.10 55.45
CA GLN A 52 24.36 -3.39 54.25
C GLN A 52 24.39 -4.31 53.03
N GLU A 53 25.44 -5.13 52.89
CA GLU A 53 25.53 -6.15 51.83
C GLU A 53 24.34 -7.12 51.90
N GLU A 54 24.05 -7.68 53.09
CA GLU A 54 22.93 -8.59 53.28
C GLU A 54 21.59 -7.93 52.94
N ALA A 55 21.37 -6.71 53.43
CA ALA A 55 20.16 -5.95 53.13
C ALA A 55 20.01 -5.62 51.64
N LEU A 56 21.09 -5.29 50.92
CA LEU A 56 21.05 -4.97 49.49
C LEU A 56 20.68 -6.19 48.64
N LYS A 57 21.28 -7.35 48.93
CA LYS A 57 20.96 -8.60 48.23
C LYS A 57 19.50 -8.99 48.42
N LEU A 58 18.96 -8.85 49.63
CA LEU A 58 17.53 -9.09 49.91
C LEU A 58 16.65 -8.05 49.22
N ALA A 59 16.99 -6.77 49.30
CA ALA A 59 16.25 -5.72 48.62
C ALA A 59 16.19 -5.93 47.10
N ALA A 60 17.30 -6.37 46.48
CA ALA A 60 17.35 -6.71 45.07
C ALA A 60 16.40 -7.85 44.69
N TRP A 61 16.26 -8.87 45.53
CA TRP A 61 15.27 -9.94 45.32
C TRP A 61 13.82 -9.42 45.43
N PHE A 62 13.55 -8.53 46.39
CA PHE A 62 12.19 -8.12 46.70
C PHE A 62 11.69 -6.86 45.98
N HIS A 63 12.55 -6.04 45.37
CA HIS A 63 12.20 -4.68 44.91
C HIS A 63 10.93 -4.60 44.03
N ASP A 64 10.72 -5.59 43.16
CA ASP A 64 9.63 -5.64 42.20
C ASP A 64 8.48 -6.59 42.58
N THR A 65 8.54 -7.24 43.73
CA THR A 65 7.51 -8.21 44.17
C THR A 65 6.12 -7.59 44.30
N GLY A 66 6.06 -6.28 44.53
CA GLY A 66 4.84 -5.48 44.58
C GLY A 66 4.06 -5.43 43.27
N TYR A 67 4.66 -5.71 42.11
CA TYR A 67 3.93 -5.79 40.85
C TYR A 67 2.85 -6.88 40.85
N THR A 68 2.95 -7.88 41.75
CA THR A 68 1.88 -8.87 42.01
C THR A 68 0.60 -8.26 42.59
N LYS A 69 0.66 -7.04 43.13
CA LYS A 69 -0.48 -6.26 43.65
C LYS A 69 -0.90 -5.13 42.70
N GLY A 70 -0.22 -4.97 41.57
CA GLY A 70 -0.42 -3.88 40.62
C GLY A 70 0.79 -2.95 40.55
N HIS A 71 0.72 -1.97 39.65
CA HIS A 71 1.85 -1.08 39.34
C HIS A 71 1.86 0.20 40.19
N GLU A 72 0.73 0.59 40.78
CA GLU A 72 0.63 1.80 41.59
C GLU A 72 1.35 1.60 42.92
N ASN A 73 2.40 2.38 43.15
CA ASN A 73 3.19 2.33 44.40
C ASN A 73 3.67 0.90 44.72
N HIS A 74 4.12 0.19 43.68
CA HIS A 74 4.58 -1.21 43.80
C HIS A 74 5.71 -1.34 44.81
N GLU A 75 6.60 -0.34 44.94
CA GLU A 75 7.70 -0.33 45.91
C GLU A 75 7.18 -0.48 47.35
N ALA A 76 6.11 0.23 47.71
CA ALA A 76 5.50 0.13 49.04
C ALA A 76 4.80 -1.23 49.26
N SER A 77 4.33 -1.87 48.19
CA SER A 77 3.79 -3.24 48.27
C SER A 77 4.91 -4.28 48.38
N SER A 78 6.03 -4.07 47.68
CA SER A 78 7.25 -4.88 47.77
C SER A 78 7.83 -4.86 49.18
N VAL A 79 7.86 -3.69 49.83
CA VAL A 79 8.26 -3.56 51.24
C VAL A 79 7.44 -4.46 52.16
N LYS A 80 6.11 -4.43 52.06
CA LYS A 80 5.24 -5.26 52.91
C LYS A 80 5.46 -6.76 52.70
N ILE A 81 5.71 -7.16 51.45
CA ILE A 81 6.01 -8.57 51.10
C ILE A 81 7.36 -8.97 51.71
N ALA A 82 8.38 -8.13 51.58
CA ALA A 82 9.70 -8.35 52.17
C ALA A 82 9.65 -8.42 53.69
N GLU A 83 8.95 -7.49 54.35
CA GLU A 83 8.74 -7.47 55.81
C GLU A 83 8.14 -8.78 56.31
N SER A 84 7.04 -9.24 55.69
CA SER A 84 6.40 -10.50 56.08
C SER A 84 7.34 -11.70 55.92
N PHE A 85 8.06 -11.79 54.80
CA PHE A 85 9.02 -12.87 54.56
C PHE A 85 10.17 -12.86 55.58
N LEU A 86 10.71 -11.68 55.90
CA LEU A 86 11.83 -11.52 56.82
C LEU A 86 11.42 -11.82 58.27
N GLU A 87 10.23 -11.38 58.69
CA GLU A 87 9.66 -11.71 60.00
C GLU A 87 9.46 -13.23 60.16
N GLU A 88 8.88 -13.90 59.16
CA GLU A 88 8.69 -15.35 59.15
C GLU A 88 10.03 -16.13 59.24
N ASN A 89 11.11 -15.54 58.74
CA ASN A 89 12.46 -16.11 58.81
C ASN A 89 13.28 -15.63 60.01
N ASN A 90 12.67 -14.95 60.98
CA ASN A 90 13.29 -14.44 62.22
C ASN A 90 14.46 -13.45 61.97
N ALA A 91 14.34 -12.61 60.93
CA ALA A 91 15.28 -11.52 60.70
C ALA A 91 15.19 -10.45 61.81
N THR A 92 16.30 -9.73 62.03
CA THR A 92 16.31 -8.60 63.00
C THR A 92 15.57 -7.39 62.44
N GLN A 93 14.98 -6.57 63.31
CA GLN A 93 14.31 -5.33 62.90
C GLN A 93 15.26 -4.38 62.13
N GLU A 94 16.53 -4.32 62.54
CA GLU A 94 17.56 -3.51 61.86
C GLU A 94 17.76 -3.94 60.39
N LEU A 95 17.74 -5.25 60.11
CA LEU A 95 17.83 -5.76 58.74
C LEU A 95 16.57 -5.45 57.94
N ILE A 96 15.40 -5.64 58.54
CA ILE A 96 14.10 -5.33 57.92
C ILE A 96 14.04 -3.85 57.52
N ASP A 97 14.40 -2.94 58.42
CA ASP A 97 14.39 -1.51 58.17
C ASP A 97 15.33 -1.11 57.02
N LEU A 98 16.51 -1.75 56.93
CA LEU A 98 17.46 -1.53 55.83
C LEU A 98 16.93 -2.05 54.49
N VAL A 99 16.34 -3.25 54.47
CA VAL A 99 15.74 -3.82 53.26
C VAL A 99 14.60 -2.93 52.77
N SER A 100 13.70 -2.52 53.67
CA SER A 100 12.59 -1.63 53.37
C SER A 100 13.08 -0.29 52.80
N LYS A 101 14.15 0.28 53.39
CA LYS A 101 14.80 1.50 52.90
C LYS A 101 15.31 1.35 51.47
N TYR A 102 16.05 0.28 51.18
CA TYR A 102 16.64 0.08 49.85
C TYR A 102 15.59 -0.23 48.78
N ILE A 103 14.54 -0.99 49.10
CA ILE A 103 13.40 -1.19 48.18
C ILE A 103 12.74 0.15 47.87
N MET A 104 12.51 1.02 48.87
CA MET A 104 11.91 2.33 48.62
C MET A 104 12.80 3.26 47.77
N ALA A 105 14.12 3.04 47.78
CA ALA A 105 15.07 3.84 47.01
C ALA A 105 15.03 3.56 45.50
N THR A 106 14.48 2.41 45.05
CA THR A 106 14.31 2.08 43.63
C THR A 106 13.26 2.98 42.96
N LYS A 107 12.38 3.62 43.74
CA LYS A 107 11.40 4.56 43.23
C LYS A 107 12.05 5.61 42.35
N PHE A 108 11.51 5.76 41.14
CA PHE A 108 12.12 6.58 40.09
C PHE A 108 12.47 8.01 40.54
N SER A 109 11.57 8.67 41.27
CA SER A 109 11.73 10.04 41.75
C SER A 109 12.68 10.20 42.94
N HIS A 110 13.10 9.10 43.57
CA HIS A 110 13.95 9.15 44.76
C HIS A 110 15.40 9.47 44.40
N THR A 111 16.04 10.35 45.16
CA THR A 111 17.48 10.64 45.01
C THR A 111 18.23 9.88 46.09
N PRO A 112 19.21 9.03 45.74
CA PRO A 112 19.90 8.19 46.73
C PRO A 112 20.69 9.06 47.72
N GLN A 113 20.58 8.72 49.00
CA GLN A 113 21.16 9.47 50.13
C GLN A 113 22.43 8.83 50.68
N ASP A 114 22.65 7.53 50.45
CA ASP A 114 23.84 6.81 50.86
C ASP A 114 24.31 5.81 49.80
N ILE A 115 25.47 5.18 50.04
CA ILE A 115 26.08 4.23 49.12
C ILE A 115 25.18 3.02 48.81
N GLY A 116 24.39 2.54 49.78
CA GLY A 116 23.49 1.42 49.55
C GLY A 116 22.35 1.80 48.62
N GLU A 117 21.75 2.96 48.82
CA GLU A 117 20.74 3.50 47.90
C GLU A 117 21.31 3.75 46.50
N MET A 118 22.57 4.17 46.39
CA MET A 118 23.25 4.31 45.08
C MET A 118 23.42 2.95 44.39
N ILE A 119 23.86 1.93 45.13
CA ILE A 119 24.08 0.57 44.60
C ILE A 119 22.79 0.00 44.05
N ILE A 120 21.70 -0.02 44.82
CA ILE A 120 20.45 -0.65 44.37
C ILE A 120 19.83 0.08 43.17
N LYS A 121 19.96 1.41 43.14
CA LYS A 121 19.43 2.24 42.04
C LYS A 121 20.20 2.03 40.74
N ASP A 122 21.53 1.96 40.83
CA ASP A 122 22.39 1.62 39.69
C ASP A 122 22.11 0.19 39.22
N ALA A 123 21.96 -0.78 40.13
CA ALA A 123 21.69 -2.18 39.81
C ALA A 123 20.36 -2.36 39.07
N ASP A 124 19.28 -1.69 39.50
CA ASP A 124 17.97 -1.72 38.86
C ASP A 124 18.02 -1.14 37.43
N SER A 125 18.83 -0.11 37.24
CA SER A 125 19.05 0.54 35.92
C SER A 125 20.24 -0.02 35.14
N SER A 126 20.82 -1.15 35.57
CA SER A 126 22.04 -1.73 34.98
C SER A 126 21.89 -2.11 33.51
N HIS A 127 20.68 -2.49 33.09
CA HIS A 127 20.36 -2.87 31.71
C HIS A 127 20.67 -1.76 30.68
N PHE A 128 20.73 -0.48 31.09
CA PHE A 128 21.16 0.62 30.22
C PHE A 128 22.60 0.48 29.72
N ALA A 129 23.43 -0.31 30.42
CA ALA A 129 24.83 -0.55 30.11
C ALA A 129 25.11 -1.99 29.65
N LYS A 130 24.09 -2.72 29.22
CA LYS A 130 24.24 -4.12 28.75
C LYS A 130 23.92 -4.21 27.26
N GLU A 131 24.50 -5.20 26.60
CA GLU A 131 24.30 -5.43 25.15
C GLU A 131 22.84 -5.75 24.81
N TYR A 132 22.10 -6.38 25.74
CA TYR A 132 20.69 -6.72 25.58
C TYR A 132 19.72 -5.57 25.90
N TYR A 133 20.23 -4.33 25.94
CA TYR A 133 19.45 -3.14 26.28
C TYR A 133 18.24 -2.96 25.34
N GLU A 134 18.43 -3.16 24.03
CA GLU A 134 17.36 -2.96 23.06
C GLU A 134 16.19 -3.92 23.32
N GLU A 135 16.47 -5.21 23.51
CA GLU A 135 15.47 -6.24 23.77
C GLU A 135 14.73 -5.96 25.08
N THR A 136 15.46 -5.60 26.13
CA THR A 136 14.85 -5.29 27.44
C THR A 136 13.98 -4.04 27.39
N SER A 137 14.42 -2.99 26.69
CA SER A 137 13.61 -1.79 26.47
C SER A 137 12.33 -2.14 25.71
N GLU A 138 12.39 -3.05 24.75
CA GLU A 138 11.23 -3.45 23.94
C GLU A 138 10.22 -4.26 24.77
N LEU A 139 10.69 -5.14 25.68
CA LEU A 139 9.82 -5.81 26.65
C LEU A 139 9.09 -4.80 27.54
N LEU A 140 9.78 -3.75 27.99
CA LEU A 140 9.16 -2.68 28.79
C LEU A 140 8.12 -1.92 27.97
N ARG A 141 8.40 -1.60 26.70
CA ARG A 141 7.43 -0.94 25.80
C ARG A 141 6.14 -1.75 25.67
N GLN A 142 6.26 -3.06 25.47
CA GLN A 142 5.12 -3.95 25.31
C GLN A 142 4.35 -4.12 26.61
N GLU A 143 5.02 -4.22 27.76
CA GLU A 143 4.38 -4.26 29.06
C GLU A 143 3.54 -2.98 29.31
N LEU A 144 4.11 -1.79 29.06
CA LEU A 144 3.41 -0.52 29.20
C LEU A 144 2.14 -0.46 28.32
N GLN A 145 2.18 -1.08 27.15
CA GLN A 145 1.05 -1.18 26.23
C GLN A 145 -0.02 -2.13 26.77
N LEU A 146 0.37 -3.33 27.25
CA LEU A 146 -0.56 -4.32 27.81
C LEU A 146 -1.29 -3.82 29.06
N HIS A 147 -0.64 -2.98 29.84
CA HIS A 147 -1.21 -2.36 31.04
C HIS A 147 -1.88 -1.00 30.77
N ASN A 148 -2.12 -0.63 29.50
CA ASN A 148 -2.78 0.62 29.09
C ASN A 148 -2.16 1.89 29.68
N ARG A 149 -0.87 1.88 30.03
CA ARG A 149 -0.17 3.05 30.60
C ARG A 149 0.27 4.00 29.50
N LYS A 150 0.94 3.45 28.48
CA LYS A 150 1.44 4.18 27.32
C LYS A 150 1.47 3.25 26.11
N ASN A 151 1.09 3.78 24.95
CA ASN A 151 1.15 3.07 23.69
C ASN A 151 2.09 3.82 22.74
N TYR A 152 3.40 3.60 22.89
CA TYR A 152 4.42 4.24 22.07
C TYR A 152 4.59 3.47 20.75
N SER A 153 4.57 4.18 19.63
CA SER A 153 5.15 3.65 18.39
C SER A 153 6.66 3.44 18.56
N SER A 154 7.27 2.64 17.68
CA SER A 154 8.73 2.42 17.72
C SER A 154 9.53 3.72 17.62
N SER A 155 9.00 4.77 16.95
CA SER A 155 9.69 6.06 16.87
C SER A 155 9.64 6.82 18.18
N GLU A 156 8.46 6.87 18.79
CA GLU A 156 8.26 7.54 20.07
C GLU A 156 9.05 6.85 21.17
N TRP A 157 9.15 5.51 21.12
CA TRP A 157 9.95 4.74 22.06
C TRP A 157 11.45 5.03 21.96
N ILE A 158 12.00 5.12 20.75
CA ILE A 158 13.40 5.53 20.55
C ILE A 158 13.65 6.91 21.16
N MET A 159 12.76 7.89 20.89
CA MET A 159 12.88 9.23 21.45
C MET A 159 12.75 9.25 22.99
N GLU A 160 11.82 8.48 23.55
CA GLU A 160 11.66 8.38 25.00
C GLU A 160 12.89 7.74 25.66
N ASN A 161 13.51 6.75 25.02
CA ASN A 161 14.74 6.15 25.52
C ASN A 161 15.95 7.09 25.41
N ILE A 162 16.08 7.83 24.31
CA ILE A 162 17.09 8.89 24.20
C ILE A 162 16.93 9.89 25.35
N LYS A 163 15.69 10.36 25.59
CA LYS A 163 15.37 11.26 26.71
C LYS A 163 15.66 10.62 28.06
N MET A 164 15.34 9.35 28.23
CA MET A 164 15.60 8.60 29.45
C MET A 164 17.11 8.56 29.77
N LEU A 165 17.93 8.18 28.80
CA LEU A 165 19.38 8.05 28.97
C LEU A 165 20.12 9.40 29.10
N THR A 166 19.59 10.47 28.50
CA THR A 166 20.24 11.79 28.49
C THR A 166 19.75 12.75 29.57
N GLU A 167 18.45 12.76 29.88
CA GLU A 167 17.85 13.77 30.77
C GLU A 167 17.39 13.20 32.11
N LYS A 168 16.99 11.92 32.16
CA LYS A 168 16.32 11.37 33.34
C LYS A 168 17.17 10.41 34.17
N HIS A 169 18.18 9.79 33.58
CA HIS A 169 19.01 8.77 34.23
C HIS A 169 20.49 9.15 34.31
N LYS A 170 21.10 8.88 35.46
CA LYS A 170 22.55 8.88 35.68
C LYS A 170 22.92 7.74 36.63
N PHE A 171 24.11 7.19 36.47
CA PHE A 171 24.69 6.29 37.46
C PHE A 171 25.23 7.09 38.65
N TYR A 172 25.29 6.47 39.83
CA TYR A 172 25.67 7.13 41.08
C TYR A 172 26.96 6.59 41.70
N THR A 173 27.19 5.29 41.64
CA THR A 173 28.39 4.64 42.16
C THR A 173 29.59 4.92 41.26
N ASP A 174 30.77 5.09 41.86
CA ASP A 174 32.02 5.33 41.12
C ASP A 174 32.32 4.19 40.14
N TYR A 175 31.99 2.95 40.51
CA TYR A 175 32.14 1.79 39.65
C TYR A 175 31.24 1.86 38.41
N ALA A 176 29.93 2.12 38.56
CA ALA A 176 29.03 2.22 37.42
C ALA A 176 29.36 3.42 36.54
N LEU A 177 29.74 4.56 37.12
CA LEU A 177 30.20 5.72 36.37
C LEU A 177 31.43 5.41 35.52
N LYS A 178 32.37 4.62 36.04
CA LYS A 178 33.60 4.27 35.31
C LYS A 178 33.41 3.16 34.28
N ASN A 179 32.64 2.11 34.60
CA ASN A 179 32.59 0.88 33.81
C ASN A 179 31.31 0.75 32.98
N TRP A 180 30.19 1.31 33.44
CA TRP A 180 28.88 1.15 32.78
C TRP A 180 28.51 2.37 31.94
N ASN A 181 29.05 3.55 32.24
CA ASN A 181 28.69 4.77 31.52
C ASN A 181 29.13 4.74 30.04
N GLN A 182 30.28 4.13 29.72
CA GLN A 182 30.70 3.96 28.32
C GLN A 182 29.70 3.11 27.52
N ALA A 183 29.30 1.94 28.05
CA ALA A 183 28.33 1.08 27.38
C ALA A 183 26.95 1.76 27.24
N LYS A 184 26.54 2.56 28.23
CA LYS A 184 25.34 3.40 28.15
C LYS A 184 25.45 4.43 27.02
N GLU A 185 26.60 5.07 26.84
CA GLU A 185 26.85 6.02 25.76
C GLU A 185 26.84 5.33 24.38
N GLU A 186 27.40 4.13 24.27
CA GLU A 186 27.34 3.31 23.06
C GLU A 186 25.89 2.98 22.67
N ASN A 187 25.09 2.51 23.64
CA ASN A 187 23.65 2.27 23.44
C ASN A 187 22.89 3.54 23.02
N LEU A 188 23.23 4.70 23.60
CA LEU A 188 22.64 5.98 23.21
C LEU A 188 23.00 6.37 21.78
N LEU A 189 24.26 6.18 21.36
CA LEU A 189 24.70 6.46 20.00
C LEU A 189 23.92 5.63 18.98
N GLU A 190 23.68 4.35 19.26
CA GLU A 190 22.86 3.49 18.39
C GLU A 190 21.42 3.99 18.25
N LEU A 191 20.79 4.44 19.34
CA LEU A 191 19.45 5.03 19.30
C LEU A 191 19.41 6.31 18.46
N VAL A 192 20.39 7.19 18.64
CA VAL A 192 20.51 8.44 17.87
C VAL A 192 20.75 8.15 16.39
N GLU A 193 21.58 7.17 16.05
CA GLU A 193 21.76 6.73 14.67
C GLU A 193 20.46 6.20 14.04
N LYS A 194 19.72 5.37 14.77
CA LYS A 194 18.42 4.83 14.32
C LYS A 194 17.43 5.97 14.05
N GLN A 195 17.36 6.96 14.95
CA GLN A 195 16.52 8.15 14.78
C GLN A 195 16.94 8.96 13.54
N ASN A 196 18.23 9.27 13.38
CA ASN A 196 18.76 10.03 12.24
C ASN A 196 18.54 9.32 10.89
N LYS A 197 18.74 8.00 10.83
CA LYS A 197 18.49 7.19 9.63
C LYS A 197 17.01 7.27 9.22
N ARG A 198 16.10 7.27 10.20
CA ARG A 198 14.66 7.37 9.98
C ARG A 198 14.26 8.76 9.46
N GLU A 199 14.75 9.83 10.07
CA GLU A 199 14.49 11.21 9.62
C GLU A 199 14.99 11.46 8.19
N LYS A 200 16.20 11.00 7.86
CA LYS A 200 16.73 11.07 6.48
C LYS A 200 15.82 10.37 5.47
N LYS A 201 15.25 9.20 5.83
CA LYS A 201 14.33 8.46 4.97
C LYS A 201 13.02 9.22 4.75
N LEU A 202 12.43 9.76 5.82
CA LEU A 202 11.19 10.55 5.75
C LEU A 202 11.37 11.80 4.88
N ASN A 203 12.46 12.56 5.09
CA ASN A 203 12.77 13.75 4.29
C ASN A 203 12.95 13.42 2.81
N LYS A 204 13.58 12.28 2.48
CA LYS A 204 13.75 11.82 1.10
C LYS A 204 12.41 11.45 0.45
N GLU A 205 11.53 10.79 1.19
CA GLU A 205 10.19 10.42 0.72
C GLU A 205 9.31 11.65 0.50
N GLU A 206 9.34 12.61 1.42
CA GLU A 206 8.60 13.87 1.31
C GLU A 206 9.11 14.69 0.11
N HIS A 207 10.43 14.79 -0.08
CA HIS A 207 11.00 15.47 -1.23
C HIS A 207 10.58 14.81 -2.55
N LYS A 208 10.59 13.47 -2.62
CA LYS A 208 10.11 12.71 -3.79
C LYS A 208 8.62 12.95 -4.06
N ALA A 209 7.80 13.03 -3.01
CA ALA A 209 6.37 13.32 -3.13
C ALA A 209 6.13 14.74 -3.66
N ARG A 210 6.83 15.75 -3.12
CA ARG A 210 6.78 17.14 -3.59
C ARG A 210 7.20 17.26 -5.05
N LEU A 211 8.29 16.60 -5.46
CA LEU A 211 8.73 16.57 -6.85
C LEU A 211 7.64 15.95 -7.75
N LYS A 212 7.09 14.78 -7.38
CA LYS A 212 6.01 14.14 -8.14
C LYS A 212 4.78 15.03 -8.28
N ALA A 213 4.40 15.75 -7.23
CA ALA A 213 3.27 16.68 -7.27
C ALA A 213 3.53 17.84 -8.23
N LYS A 214 4.74 18.43 -8.19
CA LYS A 214 5.16 19.50 -9.10
C LYS A 214 5.16 19.04 -10.57
N TYR A 215 5.78 17.89 -10.87
CA TYR A 215 5.78 17.32 -12.23
C TYR A 215 4.40 16.93 -12.76
N LYS A 216 3.42 16.66 -11.89
CA LYS A 216 2.05 16.33 -12.30
C LYS A 216 1.24 17.56 -12.69
N ASN A 217 1.48 18.73 -12.07
CA ASN A 217 0.78 19.96 -12.39
C ASN A 217 1.41 20.73 -13.56
N ASP A 218 2.73 20.62 -13.78
CA ASP A 218 3.44 21.45 -14.77
C ASP A 218 3.52 20.84 -16.19
N ASN A 219 2.90 19.69 -16.48
CA ASN A 219 3.00 19.06 -17.82
C ASN A 219 1.64 18.84 -18.52
N PRO A 220 1.07 19.89 -19.15
CA PRO A 220 -0.10 19.80 -20.03
C PRO A 220 0.07 18.78 -21.17
N GLU A 221 1.28 18.56 -21.66
CA GLU A 221 1.55 17.70 -22.83
C GLU A 221 1.14 16.24 -22.58
N ARG A 222 1.31 15.75 -21.34
CA ARG A 222 0.89 14.37 -21.00
C ARG A 222 -0.62 14.23 -20.98
N SER A 223 -1.35 15.24 -20.50
CA SER A 223 -2.81 15.27 -20.52
C SER A 223 -3.33 15.35 -21.96
N ILE A 224 -2.71 16.19 -22.80
CA ILE A 224 -3.04 16.33 -24.22
C ILE A 224 -2.74 15.02 -24.98
N GLN A 225 -1.59 14.39 -24.76
CA GLN A 225 -1.26 13.08 -25.35
C GLN A 225 -2.28 12.02 -24.96
N THR A 226 -2.70 12.02 -23.68
CA THR A 226 -3.71 11.08 -23.18
C THR A 226 -5.06 11.31 -23.88
N LEU A 227 -5.48 12.56 -24.04
CA LEU A 227 -6.70 12.94 -24.74
C LEU A 227 -6.70 12.40 -26.19
N PHE A 228 -5.67 12.70 -26.97
CA PHE A 228 -5.58 12.21 -28.36
C PHE A 228 -5.58 10.68 -28.43
N ARG A 229 -4.81 10.00 -27.56
CA ARG A 229 -4.77 8.53 -27.53
C ARG A 229 -6.13 7.91 -27.24
N VAL A 230 -6.83 8.41 -26.22
CA VAL A 230 -8.14 7.89 -25.83
C VAL A 230 -9.16 8.14 -26.93
N THR A 231 -9.19 9.35 -27.48
CA THR A 231 -10.16 9.74 -28.51
C THR A 231 -9.94 8.99 -29.82
N LEU A 232 -8.70 8.87 -30.31
CA LEU A 232 -8.38 8.07 -31.50
C LEU A 232 -8.79 6.61 -31.33
N ARG A 233 -8.49 6.00 -30.18
CA ARG A 233 -8.91 4.62 -29.87
C ARG A 233 -10.44 4.48 -29.88
N ASN A 234 -11.18 5.47 -29.37
CA ASN A 234 -12.63 5.45 -29.40
C ASN A 234 -13.17 5.52 -30.84
N HIS A 235 -12.60 6.38 -31.69
CA HIS A 235 -12.99 6.48 -33.10
C HIS A 235 -12.71 5.20 -33.89
N ILE A 236 -11.55 4.58 -33.69
CA ILE A 236 -11.22 3.28 -34.30
C ILE A 236 -12.24 2.22 -33.86
N LYS A 237 -12.51 2.12 -32.55
CA LYS A 237 -13.49 1.17 -32.02
C LYS A 237 -14.89 1.40 -32.58
N LEU A 238 -15.33 2.65 -32.73
CA LEU A 238 -16.63 2.97 -33.34
C LEU A 238 -16.66 2.57 -34.83
N SER A 239 -15.56 2.74 -35.56
CA SER A 239 -15.43 2.24 -36.93
C SER A 239 -15.56 0.71 -36.97
N ASP A 240 -14.86 -0.01 -36.09
CA ASP A 240 -14.91 -1.47 -36.03
C ASP A 240 -16.31 -1.99 -35.70
N ILE A 241 -17.04 -1.31 -34.80
CA ILE A 241 -18.44 -1.63 -34.49
C ILE A 241 -19.32 -1.43 -35.73
N ALA A 242 -19.12 -0.36 -36.50
CA ALA A 242 -19.87 -0.14 -37.73
C ALA A 242 -19.61 -1.25 -38.76
N ASP A 243 -18.36 -1.64 -38.95
CA ASP A 243 -17.98 -2.71 -39.88
C ASP A 243 -18.53 -4.07 -39.42
N THR A 244 -18.49 -4.35 -38.13
CA THR A 244 -19.07 -5.56 -37.53
C THR A 244 -20.58 -5.62 -37.79
N LYS A 245 -21.31 -4.52 -37.60
CA LYS A 245 -22.76 -4.45 -37.86
C LYS A 245 -23.09 -4.63 -39.35
N ALA A 246 -22.30 -4.05 -40.23
CA ALA A 246 -22.45 -4.24 -41.68
C ALA A 246 -22.23 -5.71 -42.09
N ASN A 247 -21.21 -6.36 -41.52
CA ASN A 247 -20.92 -7.77 -41.76
C ASN A 247 -22.04 -8.69 -41.24
N ILE A 248 -22.61 -8.43 -40.06
CA ILE A 248 -23.77 -9.16 -39.55
C ILE A 248 -24.95 -9.06 -40.54
N LEU A 249 -25.25 -7.85 -41.03
CA LEU A 249 -26.30 -7.63 -42.03
C LEU A 249 -26.03 -8.36 -43.34
N LEU A 250 -24.77 -8.40 -43.78
CA LEU A 250 -24.37 -9.14 -44.98
C LEU A 250 -24.62 -10.65 -44.80
N SER A 251 -24.21 -11.22 -43.67
CA SER A 251 -24.43 -12.64 -43.37
C SER A 251 -25.92 -13.01 -43.29
N VAL A 252 -26.73 -12.18 -42.62
CA VAL A 252 -28.18 -12.42 -42.51
C VAL A 252 -28.84 -12.37 -43.90
N ASN A 253 -28.54 -11.36 -44.72
CA ASN A 253 -29.08 -11.28 -46.09
C ASN A 253 -28.62 -12.45 -46.97
N ALA A 254 -27.36 -12.89 -46.84
CA ALA A 254 -26.85 -14.04 -47.57
C ALA A 254 -27.60 -15.34 -47.22
N ILE A 255 -27.93 -15.54 -45.93
CA ILE A 255 -28.74 -16.69 -45.48
C ILE A 255 -30.15 -16.62 -46.07
N ILE A 256 -30.79 -15.45 -46.02
CA ILE A 256 -32.14 -15.25 -46.57
C ILE A 256 -32.16 -15.57 -48.08
N ILE A 257 -31.21 -15.02 -48.84
CA ILE A 257 -31.11 -15.25 -50.28
C ILE A 257 -30.84 -16.73 -50.58
N SER A 258 -29.92 -17.36 -49.83
CA SER A 258 -29.60 -18.79 -49.98
C SER A 258 -30.84 -19.67 -49.76
N LEU A 259 -31.58 -19.45 -48.67
CA LEU A 259 -32.82 -20.19 -48.38
C LEU A 259 -33.90 -19.92 -49.42
N ALA A 260 -34.03 -18.67 -49.91
CA ALA A 260 -34.96 -18.33 -50.96
C ALA A 260 -34.64 -19.12 -52.25
N ILE A 261 -33.38 -19.15 -52.67
CA ILE A 261 -32.93 -19.86 -53.87
C ILE A 261 -33.03 -21.39 -53.73
N SER A 262 -32.63 -21.95 -52.58
CA SER A 262 -32.61 -23.41 -52.41
C SER A 262 -33.99 -24.02 -52.14
N ASN A 263 -34.87 -23.31 -51.43
CA ASN A 263 -36.12 -23.90 -50.92
C ASN A 263 -37.39 -23.28 -51.51
N LEU A 264 -37.41 -21.97 -51.76
CA LEU A 264 -38.61 -21.26 -52.20
C LEU A 264 -38.71 -21.22 -53.71
N ILE A 265 -37.70 -20.67 -54.39
CA ILE A 265 -37.71 -20.43 -55.85
C ILE A 265 -38.01 -21.70 -56.66
N PRO A 266 -37.39 -22.88 -56.39
CA PRO A 266 -37.65 -24.09 -57.17
C PRO A 266 -39.09 -24.58 -57.08
N LYS A 267 -39.84 -24.16 -56.05
CA LYS A 267 -41.23 -24.55 -55.84
C LYS A 267 -42.24 -23.58 -56.46
N LEU A 268 -41.80 -22.44 -57.01
CA LEU A 268 -42.67 -21.40 -57.57
C LEU A 268 -43.18 -21.73 -58.98
N ASP A 269 -42.55 -22.69 -59.68
CA ASP A 269 -43.00 -23.16 -61.00
C ASP A 269 -44.29 -23.98 -60.93
N ALA A 270 -44.63 -24.52 -59.76
CA ALA A 270 -45.88 -25.22 -59.53
C ALA A 270 -47.06 -24.23 -59.52
N VAL A 271 -48.13 -24.54 -60.25
CA VAL A 271 -49.33 -23.69 -60.39
C VAL A 271 -49.95 -23.33 -59.04
N SER A 272 -49.91 -24.24 -58.06
CA SER A 272 -50.43 -24.02 -56.70
C SER A 272 -49.67 -22.93 -55.94
N ASN A 273 -48.39 -22.69 -56.24
CA ASN A 273 -47.52 -21.81 -55.45
C ASN A 273 -47.24 -20.47 -56.14
N ARG A 274 -47.86 -20.20 -57.29
CA ARG A 274 -47.57 -19.01 -58.10
C ARG A 274 -47.86 -17.69 -57.36
N HIS A 275 -48.80 -17.70 -56.42
CA HIS A 275 -49.14 -16.56 -55.56
C HIS A 275 -47.96 -16.12 -54.66
N LEU A 276 -46.98 -16.99 -54.37
CA LEU A 276 -45.79 -16.69 -53.55
C LEU A 276 -44.66 -16.00 -54.33
N LEU A 277 -44.78 -15.85 -55.65
CA LEU A 277 -43.75 -15.23 -56.50
C LEU A 277 -43.45 -13.79 -56.09
N ILE A 278 -44.49 -12.95 -55.98
CA ILE A 278 -44.34 -11.52 -55.66
C ILE A 278 -43.73 -11.31 -54.27
N PRO A 279 -44.22 -11.96 -53.19
CA PRO A 279 -43.59 -11.85 -51.87
C PRO A 279 -42.12 -12.29 -51.87
N THR A 280 -41.80 -13.38 -52.57
CA THR A 280 -40.42 -13.90 -52.67
C THR A 280 -39.51 -12.93 -53.41
N LEU A 281 -39.97 -12.34 -54.52
CA LEU A 281 -39.21 -11.36 -55.29
C LEU A 281 -38.93 -10.09 -54.46
N VAL A 282 -39.93 -9.60 -53.72
CA VAL A 282 -39.77 -8.45 -52.81
C VAL A 282 -38.71 -8.76 -51.75
N LEU A 283 -38.79 -9.92 -51.10
CA LEU A 283 -37.81 -10.33 -50.09
C LEU A 283 -36.38 -10.33 -50.63
N VAL A 284 -36.17 -10.96 -51.79
CA VAL A 284 -34.85 -11.08 -52.42
C VAL A 284 -34.33 -9.71 -52.86
N LEU A 285 -35.17 -8.88 -53.50
CA LEU A 285 -34.76 -7.57 -53.99
C LEU A 285 -34.29 -6.65 -52.85
N PHE A 286 -35.05 -6.59 -51.75
CA PHE A 286 -34.66 -5.80 -50.59
C PHE A 286 -33.43 -6.38 -49.87
N SER A 287 -33.30 -7.71 -49.82
CA SER A 287 -32.11 -8.36 -49.24
C SER A 287 -30.84 -8.05 -50.04
N VAL A 288 -30.93 -8.06 -51.38
CA VAL A 288 -29.82 -7.67 -52.27
C VAL A 288 -29.50 -6.18 -52.11
N ALA A 289 -30.51 -5.30 -52.10
CA ALA A 289 -30.31 -3.86 -51.90
C ALA A 289 -29.63 -3.57 -50.54
N SER A 290 -30.07 -4.23 -49.47
CA SER A 290 -29.44 -4.15 -48.15
C SER A 290 -28.00 -4.65 -48.18
N MET A 291 -27.73 -5.78 -48.83
CA MET A 291 -26.38 -6.34 -48.95
C MET A 291 -25.43 -5.38 -49.69
N ILE A 292 -25.87 -4.74 -50.78
CA ILE A 292 -25.08 -3.75 -51.52
C ILE A 292 -24.71 -2.57 -50.61
N LEU A 293 -25.69 -2.04 -49.85
CA LEU A 293 -25.44 -0.93 -48.92
C LEU A 293 -24.49 -1.33 -47.77
N SER A 294 -24.60 -2.55 -47.24
CA SER A 294 -23.62 -3.10 -46.28
C SER A 294 -22.20 -3.10 -46.86
N ILE A 295 -22.02 -3.60 -48.08
CA ILE A 295 -20.71 -3.63 -48.76
C ILE A 295 -20.19 -2.21 -48.99
N MET A 296 -21.05 -1.27 -49.36
CA MET A 296 -20.66 0.14 -49.53
C MET A 296 -20.19 0.77 -48.21
N SER A 297 -20.74 0.37 -47.07
CA SER A 297 -20.37 0.90 -45.76
C SER A 297 -19.00 0.42 -45.25
N THR A 298 -18.57 -0.77 -45.69
CA THR A 298 -17.26 -1.36 -45.34
C THR A 298 -16.16 -1.02 -46.34
N ARG A 299 -16.51 -0.41 -47.49
CA ARG A 299 -15.55 -0.03 -48.52
C ARG A 299 -14.59 1.06 -48.01
N PRO A 300 -13.26 0.88 -48.11
CA PRO A 300 -12.30 1.91 -47.72
C PRO A 300 -12.35 3.10 -48.69
N ASN A 301 -12.08 4.30 -48.17
CA ASN A 301 -11.95 5.51 -48.99
C ASN A 301 -10.58 5.54 -49.69
N VAL A 302 -10.56 5.92 -50.96
CA VAL A 302 -9.32 6.08 -51.73
C VAL A 302 -8.85 7.53 -51.66
N THR A 303 -7.58 7.73 -51.34
CA THR A 303 -6.89 9.03 -51.27
C THR A 303 -5.76 9.10 -52.31
N SER A 304 -5.20 10.29 -52.58
CA SER A 304 -4.18 10.49 -53.63
C SER A 304 -2.93 9.63 -53.41
N GLY A 305 -2.48 9.52 -52.16
CA GLY A 305 -1.28 8.77 -51.76
C GLY A 305 0.02 9.56 -51.77
N GLU A 306 -0.02 10.81 -52.20
CA GLU A 306 1.14 11.69 -52.38
C GLU A 306 0.85 13.11 -51.88
N PHE A 307 1.91 13.83 -51.52
CA PHE A 307 1.87 15.24 -51.11
C PHE A 307 3.06 16.03 -51.66
N THR A 308 2.91 17.35 -51.80
CA THR A 308 3.97 18.26 -52.26
C THR A 308 4.69 18.95 -51.10
N LYS A 309 5.88 19.51 -51.36
CA LYS A 309 6.62 20.26 -50.34
C LYS A 309 5.89 21.53 -49.92
N GLU A 310 5.17 22.15 -50.85
CA GLU A 310 4.34 23.33 -50.61
C GLU A 310 3.19 23.02 -49.66
N GLN A 311 2.53 21.86 -49.82
CA GLN A 311 1.46 21.43 -48.92
C GLN A 311 1.97 21.20 -47.48
N VAL A 312 3.20 20.69 -47.32
CA VAL A 312 3.82 20.55 -45.99
C VAL A 312 4.14 21.91 -45.38
N LYS A 313 4.72 22.83 -46.16
CA LYS A 313 5.04 24.18 -45.68
C LYS A 313 3.80 24.98 -45.28
N ASN A 314 2.71 24.82 -46.03
CA ASN A 314 1.44 25.49 -45.77
C ASN A 314 0.56 24.77 -44.74
N ARG A 315 0.98 23.58 -44.25
CA ARG A 315 0.20 22.73 -43.33
C ARG A 315 -1.13 22.22 -43.91
N ASP A 316 -1.25 22.15 -45.22
CA ASP A 316 -2.47 21.73 -45.93
C ASP A 316 -2.62 20.20 -46.02
N VAL A 317 -1.64 19.44 -45.50
CA VAL A 317 -1.63 17.98 -45.53
C VAL A 317 -1.39 17.39 -44.14
N ASN A 318 -2.21 16.39 -43.79
CA ASN A 318 -1.98 15.56 -42.61
C ASN A 318 -1.01 14.43 -42.93
N LEU A 319 0.23 14.55 -42.44
CA LEU A 319 1.30 13.58 -42.64
C LEU A 319 1.16 12.31 -41.78
N LEU A 320 0.28 12.31 -40.77
CA LEU A 320 0.04 11.17 -39.89
C LEU A 320 -0.93 10.15 -40.52
N PHE A 321 -1.71 10.57 -41.51
CA PHE A 321 -2.68 9.69 -42.18
C PHE A 321 -2.03 8.94 -43.34
N PHE A 322 -1.98 7.61 -43.26
CA PHE A 322 -1.36 6.74 -44.26
C PHE A 322 -1.86 6.96 -45.69
N GLY A 323 -3.14 7.31 -45.85
CA GLY A 323 -3.73 7.58 -47.15
C GLY A 323 -3.07 8.74 -47.89
N ASN A 324 -2.43 9.67 -47.18
CA ASN A 324 -1.78 10.84 -47.79
C ASN A 324 -0.33 10.58 -48.20
N PHE A 325 0.31 9.49 -47.75
CA PHE A 325 1.74 9.27 -47.98
C PHE A 325 2.14 7.88 -48.50
N HIS A 326 1.21 6.93 -48.65
CA HIS A 326 1.54 5.53 -49.00
C HIS A 326 2.26 5.34 -50.35
N LYS A 327 2.30 6.34 -51.23
CA LYS A 327 3.07 6.33 -52.49
C LYS A 327 4.33 7.19 -52.46
N MET A 328 4.62 7.84 -51.32
CA MET A 328 5.74 8.76 -51.21
C MET A 328 7.09 8.03 -51.06
N PRO A 329 8.15 8.48 -51.76
CA PRO A 329 9.52 8.08 -51.46
C PRO A 329 9.88 8.37 -50.01
N PHE A 330 10.64 7.48 -49.38
CA PHE A 330 10.98 7.59 -47.95
C PHE A 330 11.69 8.91 -47.61
N ASP A 331 12.58 9.42 -48.47
CA ASP A 331 13.31 10.66 -48.20
C ASP A 331 12.39 11.89 -48.14
N LEU A 332 11.36 11.92 -48.99
CA LEU A 332 10.37 13.00 -48.99
C LEU A 332 9.43 12.89 -47.80
N PHE A 333 9.02 11.68 -47.43
CA PHE A 333 8.25 11.42 -46.21
C PHE A 333 9.02 11.83 -44.95
N LYS A 334 10.29 11.37 -44.83
CA LYS A 334 11.19 11.71 -43.73
C LYS A 334 11.39 13.22 -43.62
N TRP A 335 11.58 13.92 -44.74
CA TRP A 335 11.67 15.38 -44.76
C TRP A 335 10.39 16.01 -44.20
N GLY A 336 9.21 15.60 -44.67
CA GLY A 336 7.93 16.16 -44.19
C GLY A 336 7.69 15.94 -42.70
N ILE A 337 7.96 14.73 -42.21
CA ILE A 337 7.86 14.39 -40.78
C ILE A 337 8.82 15.24 -39.95
N ASN A 338 10.06 15.44 -40.43
CA ASN A 338 11.04 16.29 -39.73
C ASN A 338 10.63 17.76 -39.73
N GLU A 339 10.00 18.28 -40.79
CA GLU A 339 9.45 19.65 -40.76
C GLU A 339 8.32 19.78 -39.75
N MET A 340 7.44 18.78 -39.65
CA MET A 340 6.35 18.78 -38.68
C MET A 340 6.84 18.70 -37.22
N ILE A 341 7.80 17.83 -36.91
CA ILE A 341 8.29 17.62 -35.54
C ILE A 341 9.05 18.85 -34.98
N LYS A 342 9.58 19.72 -35.86
CA LYS A 342 10.24 20.97 -35.46
C LYS A 342 9.27 21.95 -34.78
N ASP A 343 7.98 21.87 -35.07
CA ASP A 343 6.95 22.75 -34.53
C ASP A 343 5.88 21.95 -33.78
N LYS A 344 5.79 22.18 -32.46
CA LYS A 344 4.82 21.49 -31.60
C LYS A 344 3.37 21.78 -32.02
N ASP A 345 3.08 23.01 -32.46
CA ASP A 345 1.73 23.38 -32.87
C ASP A 345 1.33 22.64 -34.16
N TYR A 346 2.27 22.44 -35.08
CA TYR A 346 2.01 21.68 -36.30
C TYR A 346 1.73 20.18 -36.00
N VAL A 347 2.41 19.59 -35.01
CA VAL A 347 2.10 18.23 -34.55
C VAL A 347 0.67 18.15 -34.01
N TYR A 348 0.26 19.11 -33.16
CA TYR A 348 -1.09 19.12 -32.60
C TYR A 348 -2.16 19.40 -33.66
N GLU A 349 -1.92 20.34 -34.58
CA GLU A 349 -2.79 20.60 -35.73
C GLU A 349 -2.98 19.35 -36.59
N SER A 350 -1.91 18.61 -36.87
CA SER A 350 -1.97 17.36 -37.64
C SER A 350 -2.79 16.28 -36.92
N LEU A 351 -2.65 16.14 -35.59
CA LEU A 351 -3.48 15.23 -34.78
C LEU A 351 -4.95 15.65 -34.73
N MET A 352 -5.23 16.97 -34.65
CA MET A 352 -6.59 17.50 -34.69
C MET A 352 -7.24 17.26 -36.06
N LEU A 353 -6.49 17.48 -37.14
CA LEU A 353 -6.94 17.23 -38.50
C LEU A 353 -7.22 15.74 -38.72
N ASP A 354 -6.35 14.85 -38.24
CA ASP A 354 -6.58 13.39 -38.30
C ASP A 354 -7.88 12.99 -37.58
N LEU A 355 -8.06 13.47 -36.34
CA LEU A 355 -9.24 13.21 -35.56
C LEU A 355 -10.52 13.74 -36.24
N HIS A 356 -10.46 14.94 -36.82
CA HIS A 356 -11.57 15.53 -37.57
C HIS A 356 -11.94 14.69 -38.80
N LEU A 357 -10.94 14.25 -39.58
CA LEU A 357 -11.14 13.41 -40.76
C LEU A 357 -11.73 12.04 -40.39
N LEU A 358 -11.24 11.41 -39.32
CA LEU A 358 -11.82 10.17 -38.78
C LEU A 358 -13.30 10.36 -38.40
N GLY A 359 -13.67 11.49 -37.82
CA GLY A 359 -15.06 11.85 -37.54
C GLY A 359 -15.93 11.91 -38.81
N LYS A 360 -15.44 12.52 -39.89
CA LYS A 360 -16.14 12.57 -41.19
C LYS A 360 -16.34 11.18 -41.80
N VAL A 361 -15.32 10.33 -41.75
CA VAL A 361 -15.40 8.94 -42.24
C VAL A 361 -16.43 8.15 -41.44
N LEU A 362 -16.41 8.29 -40.11
CA LEU A 362 -17.36 7.61 -39.23
C LEU A 362 -18.80 8.05 -39.51
N HIS A 363 -19.04 9.36 -39.67
CA HIS A 363 -20.37 9.88 -40.01
C HIS A 363 -20.93 9.23 -41.29
N ARG A 364 -20.11 9.16 -42.35
CA ARG A 364 -20.51 8.51 -43.61
C ARG A 364 -20.84 7.03 -43.42
N LYS A 365 -20.02 6.28 -42.67
CA LYS A 365 -20.29 4.86 -42.37
C LYS A 365 -21.61 4.68 -41.63
N TYR A 366 -21.88 5.49 -40.60
CA TYR A 366 -23.11 5.42 -39.83
C TYR A 366 -24.35 5.84 -40.64
N LEU A 367 -24.22 6.78 -41.57
CA LEU A 367 -25.30 7.16 -42.48
C LEU A 367 -25.68 5.99 -43.39
N LEU A 368 -24.69 5.35 -44.04
CA LEU A 368 -24.91 4.18 -44.89
C LEU A 368 -25.51 3.03 -44.09
N LEU A 369 -24.96 2.75 -42.90
CA LEU A 369 -25.47 1.68 -42.04
C LEU A 369 -26.93 1.91 -41.63
N ARG A 370 -27.30 3.14 -41.27
CA ARG A 370 -28.68 3.51 -40.95
C ARG A 370 -29.60 3.25 -42.13
N LEU A 371 -29.20 3.70 -43.33
CA LEU A 371 -29.95 3.43 -44.55
C LEU A 371 -30.10 1.93 -44.81
N THR A 372 -29.03 1.15 -44.62
CA THR A 372 -29.07 -0.31 -44.76
C THR A 372 -30.09 -0.95 -43.83
N TYR A 373 -30.10 -0.58 -42.55
CA TYR A 373 -31.08 -1.09 -41.59
C TYR A 373 -32.51 -0.68 -41.97
N THR A 374 -32.72 0.55 -42.42
CA THR A 374 -34.03 1.01 -42.88
C THR A 374 -34.52 0.21 -44.08
N VAL A 375 -33.68 0.02 -45.10
CA VAL A 375 -34.01 -0.78 -46.30
C VAL A 375 -34.29 -2.23 -45.92
N PHE A 376 -33.44 -2.84 -45.07
CA PHE A 376 -33.63 -4.21 -44.61
C PHE A 376 -34.95 -4.39 -43.85
N MET A 377 -35.23 -3.54 -42.85
CA MET A 377 -36.44 -3.65 -42.04
C MET A 377 -37.71 -3.43 -42.87
N LEU A 378 -37.73 -2.41 -43.74
CA LEU A 378 -38.86 -2.18 -44.64
C LEU A 378 -39.06 -3.37 -45.59
N GLY A 379 -37.98 -3.92 -46.14
CA GLY A 379 -38.02 -5.10 -46.99
C GLY A 379 -38.64 -6.32 -46.33
N ILE A 380 -38.21 -6.62 -45.10
CA ILE A 380 -38.79 -7.71 -44.30
C ILE A 380 -40.27 -7.46 -44.03
N ILE A 381 -40.66 -6.27 -43.57
CA ILE A 381 -42.06 -5.95 -43.23
C ILE A 381 -42.95 -6.06 -44.47
N ILE A 382 -42.57 -5.43 -45.59
CA ILE A 382 -43.34 -5.45 -46.83
C ILE A 382 -43.43 -6.89 -47.36
N SER A 383 -42.34 -7.65 -47.30
CA SER A 383 -42.34 -9.06 -47.69
C SER A 383 -43.30 -9.89 -46.85
N VAL A 384 -43.30 -9.74 -45.53
CA VAL A 384 -44.19 -10.49 -44.62
C VAL A 384 -45.64 -10.17 -44.92
N ILE A 385 -45.98 -8.88 -45.07
CA ILE A 385 -47.33 -8.46 -45.44
C ILE A 385 -47.74 -9.07 -46.78
N ALA A 386 -46.83 -9.05 -47.78
CA ALA A 386 -47.09 -9.65 -49.09
C ALA A 386 -47.34 -11.17 -48.98
N PHE A 387 -46.57 -11.90 -48.16
CA PHE A 387 -46.80 -13.33 -47.91
C PHE A 387 -48.17 -13.58 -47.28
N VAL A 388 -48.55 -12.80 -46.27
CA VAL A 388 -49.87 -12.92 -45.61
C VAL A 388 -51.01 -12.69 -46.60
N ILE A 389 -50.92 -11.64 -47.42
CA ILE A 389 -51.92 -11.34 -48.46
C ILE A 389 -51.97 -12.48 -49.48
N ALA A 390 -50.81 -12.98 -49.92
CA ALA A 390 -50.75 -14.07 -50.89
C ALA A 390 -51.41 -15.35 -50.38
N PHE A 391 -51.25 -15.68 -49.09
CA PHE A 391 -51.92 -16.83 -48.48
C PHE A 391 -53.42 -16.60 -48.25
N TYR A 392 -53.85 -15.36 -48.01
CA TYR A 392 -55.26 -15.03 -47.82
C TYR A 392 -56.06 -15.02 -49.14
N LEU A 393 -55.41 -14.67 -50.25
CA LEU A 393 -56.01 -14.62 -51.59
C LEU A 393 -55.91 -15.95 -52.37
N MET A 394 -55.20 -16.94 -51.82
CA MET A 394 -55.12 -18.31 -52.34
C MET A 394 -56.33 -19.11 -51.87
#